data_AF-J9AB31-F1
#
_entry.id   AF-J9AB31-F1
#
_cell.length_a   1.000
_cell.length_b   1.000
_cell.length_c   1.000
_cell.angle_alpha   90.00
_cell.angle_beta   90.00
_cell.angle_gamma   90.00
#
_symmetry.space_group_name_H-M   'P 1'
#
loop_
_entity.id
_entity.type
_entity.pdbx_description
1 polymer ?
#
loop_
_entity_poly.entity_id
_entity_poly.type
_entity_poly.pdbx_seq_one_letter_code
_entity_poly.pdbx_strand_id
1 'polypeptide(L)'
;MLSRNDTKKWLSLEHIFTNTSLGQRMLYRLNLNNLRFTYYLITPNETMFETVDEVPNYTLQVTPWWLLFIIFEFCFLWLSGHVNRFALNDSITSISAGILSQCFK
;
A
#
# COMPACT_ATOMS: atom_id res chain seq x y z
N MET A 1 1.37 16.39 -26.09
CA MET A 1 0.95 15.37 -27.08
C MET A 1 1.54 14.04 -26.61
N LEU A 2 0.79 13.26 -25.82
CA LEU A 2 1.30 11.99 -25.26
C LEU A 2 1.52 11.00 -26.41
N SER A 3 2.71 10.41 -26.48
CA SER A 3 3.10 9.50 -27.56
C SER A 3 2.22 8.25 -27.53
N ARG A 4 1.66 7.88 -28.69
CA ARG A 4 0.84 6.66 -28.88
C ARG A 4 1.57 5.37 -28.49
N ASN A 5 2.90 5.42 -28.33
CA ASN A 5 3.71 4.30 -27.87
C ASN A 5 3.69 4.16 -26.34
N ASP A 6 3.57 5.27 -25.60
CA ASP A 6 3.48 5.25 -24.15
C ASP A 6 2.15 4.66 -23.70
N THR A 7 1.05 5.05 -24.35
CA THR A 7 -0.29 4.51 -24.02
C THR A 7 -0.38 3.00 -24.21
N LYS A 8 0.26 2.43 -25.25
CA LYS A 8 0.31 0.98 -25.45
C LYS A 8 1.12 0.26 -24.36
N LYS A 9 2.21 0.88 -23.88
CA LYS A 9 3.03 0.34 -22.80
C LYS A 9 2.27 0.34 -21.47
N TRP A 10 1.52 1.40 -21.17
CA TRP A 10 0.64 1.48 -20.00
C TRP A 10 -0.46 0.42 -20.02
N LEU A 11 -1.16 0.24 -21.16
CA LEU A 11 -2.16 -0.82 -21.33
C LEU A 11 -1.59 -2.23 -21.15
N SER A 12 -0.34 -2.46 -21.60
CA SER A 12 0.37 -3.72 -21.37
C SER A 12 0.70 -3.96 -19.89
N LEU A 13 1.09 -2.92 -19.16
CA LEU A 13 1.44 -3.03 -17.75
C LEU A 13 0.19 -3.31 -16.90
N GLU A 14 -0.92 -2.62 -17.17
CA GLU A 14 -2.19 -2.89 -16.49
C GLU A 14 -2.60 -4.35 -16.63
N HIS A 15 -2.50 -4.90 -17.85
CA HIS A 15 -2.85 -6.30 -18.10
C HIS A 15 -1.91 -7.29 -17.38
N ILE A 16 -0.62 -6.98 -17.25
CA ILE A 16 0.34 -7.80 -16.48
C ILE A 16 -0.02 -7.79 -14.99
N PHE A 17 -0.33 -6.62 -14.42
CA PHE A 17 -0.70 -6.52 -13.01
C PHE A 17 -2.07 -7.16 -12.70
N THR A 18 -3.06 -7.01 -13.59
CA THR A 18 -4.41 -7.58 -13.39
C THR A 18 -4.49 -9.09 -13.58
N ASN A 19 -3.58 -9.69 -14.37
CA ASN A 19 -3.54 -11.15 -14.56
C ASN A 19 -2.86 -11.90 -13.41
N THR A 20 -2.22 -11.18 -12.48
CA THR A 20 -1.61 -11.80 -11.30
C THR A 20 -2.62 -11.85 -10.14
N SER A 21 -2.80 -13.03 -9.55
CA SER A 21 -3.69 -13.23 -8.40
C SER A 21 -3.29 -12.39 -7.18
N LEU A 22 -2.01 -12.04 -7.06
CA LEU A 22 -1.48 -11.16 -6.01
C LEU A 22 -1.82 -9.69 -6.28
N GLY A 23 -1.66 -9.22 -7.52
CA GLY A 23 -1.99 -7.84 -7.91
C GLY A 23 -3.45 -7.51 -7.71
N GLN A 24 -4.36 -8.40 -8.11
CA GLN A 24 -5.80 -8.23 -7.86
C GLN A 24 -6.13 -8.19 -6.37
N ARG A 25 -5.50 -9.03 -5.54
CA ARG A 25 -5.71 -9.01 -4.08
C ARG A 25 -5.19 -7.73 -3.43
N MET A 26 -4.11 -7.17 -3.95
CA MET A 26 -3.58 -5.87 -3.49
C MET A 26 -4.50 -4.73 -3.90
N LEU A 27 -4.95 -4.69 -5.16
CA LEU A 27 -5.87 -3.67 -5.67
C LEU A 27 -7.22 -3.70 -4.97
N TYR A 28 -7.77 -4.89 -4.71
CA TYR A 28 -9.02 -5.04 -3.95
C TYR A 28 -8.91 -4.45 -2.53
N ARG A 29 -7.72 -4.51 -1.92
CA ARG A 29 -7.46 -3.94 -0.60
C ARG A 29 -7.20 -2.44 -0.63
N LEU A 30 -7.00 -1.81 -1.79
CA LEU A 30 -6.92 -0.35 -1.94
C LEU A 30 -8.32 0.27 -1.98
N ASN A 31 -9.04 0.15 -0.87
CA ASN A 31 -10.35 0.78 -0.67
C ASN A 31 -10.21 2.01 0.23
N LEU A 32 -11.04 3.04 0.02
CA LEU A 32 -11.18 4.21 0.89
C LEU A 32 -11.50 3.85 2.34
N ASN A 33 -12.24 2.76 2.58
CA ASN A 33 -12.47 2.27 3.94
C ASN A 33 -11.15 1.82 4.62
N ASN A 34 -10.28 1.14 3.86
CA ASN A 34 -8.97 0.73 4.37
C ASN A 34 -8.03 1.92 4.57
N LEU A 35 -8.19 2.98 3.77
CA LEU A 35 -7.48 4.24 3.96
C LEU A 35 -7.85 4.88 5.31
N ARG A 36 -9.13 4.87 5.67
CA ARG A 36 -9.59 5.38 6.97
C ARG A 36 -8.96 4.62 8.14
N PHE A 37 -8.85 3.29 8.04
CA PHE A 37 -8.17 2.48 9.06
C PHE A 37 -6.70 2.88 9.25
N THR A 38 -5.99 3.24 8.17
CA THR A 38 -4.59 3.72 8.25
C THR A 38 -4.44 4.97 9.12
N TYR A 39 -5.45 5.85 9.12
CA TYR A 39 -5.45 7.11 9.90
C TYR A 39 -6.30 7.05 11.17
N TYR A 40 -6.78 5.86 11.56
CA TYR A 40 -7.71 5.70 12.69
C TYR A 40 -8.99 6.55 12.58
N LEU A 41 -9.45 6.83 11.35
CA LEU A 41 -10.65 7.63 11.06
C LEU A 41 -11.92 6.77 11.12
N ILE A 42 -12.16 6.16 12.28
CA ILE A 42 -13.24 5.19 12.51
C ILE A 42 -14.02 5.51 13.77
N THR A 43 -15.33 5.27 13.71
CA THR A 43 -16.22 5.45 14.85
C THR A 43 -16.24 4.16 15.67
N PRO A 44 -16.28 4.22 17.02
CA PRO A 44 -16.35 3.01 17.87
C PRO A 44 -17.53 2.09 17.52
N ASN A 45 -18.66 2.68 17.12
CA ASN A 45 -19.86 1.95 16.69
C ASN A 45 -19.64 1.04 15.46
N GLU A 46 -18.66 1.37 14.61
CA GLU A 46 -18.35 0.58 13.40
C GLU A 46 -17.34 -0.55 13.67
N THR A 47 -16.72 -0.59 14.86
CA THR A 47 -15.62 -1.50 15.19
C THR A 47 -15.80 -2.25 16.51
N MET A 48 -17.02 -2.24 17.05
CA MET A 48 -17.41 -3.13 18.15
C MET A 48 -17.76 -4.50 17.59
N PHE A 49 -17.05 -5.52 18.06
CA PHE A 49 -17.33 -6.93 17.78
C PHE A 49 -17.65 -7.64 19.08
N GLU A 50 -18.55 -8.62 19.02
CA GLU A 50 -18.97 -9.39 20.21
C GLU A 50 -17.91 -10.42 20.60
N THR A 51 -17.20 -10.95 19.61
CA THR A 51 -16.15 -11.96 19.80
C THR A 51 -14.84 -11.57 19.10
N VAL A 52 -13.72 -12.07 19.62
CA VAL A 52 -12.37 -11.76 19.07
C VAL A 52 -12.21 -12.33 17.65
N ASP A 53 -12.90 -13.42 17.34
CA ASP A 53 -12.82 -14.10 16.04
C ASP A 53 -13.44 -13.28 14.89
N GLU A 54 -14.34 -12.35 15.21
CA GLU A 54 -14.94 -11.43 14.24
C GLU A 54 -14.04 -10.24 13.91
N VAL A 55 -13.00 -10.00 14.73
CA VAL A 55 -12.10 -8.86 14.55
C VAL A 55 -11.26 -9.09 13.28
N PRO A 56 -11.43 -8.25 12.25
CA PRO A 56 -10.68 -8.42 11.04
C PRO A 56 -9.21 -8.04 11.26
N ASN A 57 -8.31 -8.67 10.51
CA ASN A 57 -6.90 -8.32 10.56
C ASN A 57 -6.65 -6.97 9.86
N TYR A 58 -6.73 -5.89 10.63
CA TYR A 58 -6.50 -4.52 10.17
C TYR A 58 -5.09 -4.31 9.61
N THR A 59 -4.08 -4.97 10.17
CA THR A 59 -2.70 -4.88 9.66
C THR A 59 -2.64 -5.26 8.18
N LEU A 60 -3.28 -6.36 7.79
CA LEU A 60 -3.34 -6.79 6.40
C LEU A 60 -4.18 -5.88 5.49
N GLN A 61 -5.06 -5.04 6.04
CA GLN A 61 -5.87 -4.09 5.27
C GLN A 61 -5.11 -2.79 4.99
N VAL A 62 -4.28 -2.34 5.94
CA VAL A 62 -3.53 -1.08 5.82
C VAL A 62 -2.19 -1.24 5.10
N THR A 63 -1.56 -2.42 5.12
CA THR A 63 -0.26 -2.67 4.45
C THR A 63 -0.20 -2.21 2.98
N PRO A 64 -1.22 -2.46 2.13
CA PRO A 64 -1.19 -2.02 0.73
C PRO A 64 -1.18 -0.50 0.57
N TRP A 65 -1.94 0.23 1.42
CA TRP A 65 -1.92 1.70 1.45
C TRP A 65 -0.57 2.23 1.91
N TRP A 66 0.01 1.61 2.94
CA TRP A 66 1.32 1.99 3.46
C TRP A 66 2.43 1.81 2.42
N LEU A 67 2.44 0.69 1.71
CA LEU A 67 3.36 0.43 0.61
C LEU A 67 3.17 1.44 -0.53
N LEU A 68 1.92 1.80 -0.85
CA LEU A 68 1.62 2.82 -1.86
C LEU A 68 2.17 4.20 -1.45
N PHE A 69 2.07 4.58 -0.17
CA PHE A 69 2.63 5.84 0.31
C PHE A 69 4.15 5.89 0.23
N ILE A 70 4.84 4.78 0.56
CA ILE A 70 6.29 4.69 0.37
C ILE A 70 6.63 4.91 -1.11
N ILE A 71 5.97 4.19 -2.03
CA ILE A 71 6.22 4.40 -3.48
C ILE A 71 5.92 5.84 -3.90
N PHE A 72 4.85 6.43 -3.38
CA PHE A 72 4.45 7.80 -3.69
C PHE A 72 5.47 8.83 -3.20
N GLU A 73 5.94 8.70 -1.96
CA GLU A 73 6.99 9.53 -1.39
C GLU A 73 8.27 9.46 -2.24
N PHE A 74 8.65 8.26 -2.68
CA PHE A 74 9.81 8.05 -3.53
C PHE A 74 9.64 8.73 -4.90
N CYS A 75 8.46 8.59 -5.51
CA CYS A 75 8.13 9.26 -6.77
C CYS A 75 8.19 10.79 -6.61
N PHE A 76 7.64 11.32 -5.51
CA PHE A 76 7.61 12.75 -5.22
C PHE A 76 9.02 13.32 -4.97
N LEU A 77 9.87 12.60 -4.23
CA LEU A 77 11.27 12.95 -3.99
C LEU A 77 12.10 12.94 -5.28
N TRP A 78 11.88 11.94 -6.14
CA TRP A 78 12.49 11.89 -7.47
C TRP A 78 12.08 13.12 -8.27
N LEU A 79 10.78 13.38 -8.41
CA LEU A 79 10.26 14.52 -9.17
C LEU A 79 10.76 15.87 -8.63
N SER A 80 10.94 15.97 -7.31
CA SER A 80 11.44 17.19 -6.65
C SER A 80 12.96 17.37 -6.76
N GLY A 81 13.71 16.42 -7.34
CA GLY A 81 15.16 16.52 -7.54
C GLY A 81 16.00 16.43 -6.27
N HIS A 82 15.40 16.11 -5.11
CA HIS A 82 16.07 16.04 -3.80
C HIS A 82 16.60 14.63 -3.51
N VAL A 83 17.21 13.99 -4.50
CA VAL A 83 17.65 12.59 -4.43
C VAL A 83 18.71 12.36 -3.33
N ASN A 84 19.44 13.39 -2.91
CA ASN A 84 20.45 13.28 -1.84
C ASN A 84 19.88 13.21 -0.42
N ARG A 85 18.58 13.43 -0.22
CA ARG A 85 17.91 13.30 1.11
C ARG A 85 17.17 11.97 1.25
N PHE A 86 17.56 10.96 0.48
CA PHE A 86 16.92 9.67 0.48
C PHE A 86 17.31 8.86 1.73
N ALA A 87 16.44 8.81 2.72
CA ALA A 87 16.55 7.89 3.85
C ALA A 87 16.02 6.48 3.46
N LEU A 88 16.52 5.93 2.34
CA LEU A 88 16.13 4.59 1.86
C LEU A 88 16.33 3.50 2.93
N ASN A 89 17.39 3.68 3.71
CA ASN A 89 17.68 2.92 4.91
C ASN A 89 16.45 2.77 5.81
N ASP A 90 15.81 3.88 6.16
CA ASP A 90 14.73 3.90 7.13
C ASP A 90 13.47 3.21 6.59
N SER A 91 13.19 3.37 5.30
CA SER A 91 12.10 2.65 4.62
C SER A 91 12.34 1.14 4.60
N ILE A 92 13.57 0.70 4.28
CA ILE A 92 13.94 -0.72 4.27
C ILE A 92 13.86 -1.28 5.69
N THR A 93 14.42 -0.60 6.68
CA THR A 93 14.37 -1.01 8.09
C THR A 93 12.94 -1.12 8.59
N SER A 94 12.06 -0.19 8.22
CA SER A 94 10.65 -0.22 8.62
C SER A 94 9.88 -1.38 7.97
N ILE A 95 10.15 -1.68 6.69
CA ILE A 95 9.57 -2.85 6.01
C ILE A 95 10.09 -4.14 6.64
N SER A 96 11.39 -4.24 6.89
CA SER A 96 12.01 -5.40 7.54
C SER A 96 11.45 -5.61 8.95
N ALA A 97 11.29 -4.55 9.74
CA ALA A 97 10.68 -4.61 11.06
C ALA A 97 9.22 -5.10 10.98
N GLY A 98 8.45 -4.62 10.00
CA GLY A 98 7.08 -5.08 9.76
C GLY A 98 6.99 -6.56 9.39
N ILE A 99 7.87 -7.04 8.50
CA ILE A 99 7.93 -8.47 8.12
C ILE A 99 8.35 -9.33 9.31
N LEU A 100 9.42 -8.94 10.03
CA LEU A 100 9.85 -9.63 11.25
C LEU A 100 8.73 -9.69 12.28
N SER A 101 8.01 -8.59 12.48
CA SER A 101 6.89 -8.53 13.43
C SER A 101 5.76 -9.50 13.10
N GLN A 102 5.60 -9.92 11.84
CA GLN A 102 4.62 -10.95 11.46
C GLN A 102 5.20 -12.37 11.57
N CYS A 103 6.51 -12.54 11.43
CA CYS A 103 7.18 -13.83 11.61
C CYS A 103 7.28 -14.26 13.07
N PHE A 104 7.32 -13.30 14.01
CA PHE A 104 7.39 -13.55 15.45
C PHE A 104 6.04 -13.42 16.17
N LYS A 105 4.93 -13.36 15.41
CA LYS A 105 3.56 -13.27 15.92
C LYS A 105 2.91 -14.63 15.96
#